data_AF-A0AAP2DC43-F1
#
_entry.id   AF-A0AAP2DC43-F1
#
_cell.length_a   1.000
_cell.length_b   1.000
_cell.length_c   1.000
_cell.angle_alpha   90.00
_cell.angle_beta   90.00
_cell.angle_gamma   90.00
#
_symmetry.space_group_name_H-M   'P 1'
#
loop_
_entity.id
_entity.type
_entity.pdbx_description
1 polymer ?
#
loop_
_entity_poly.entity_id
_entity_poly.type
_entity_poly.pdbx_seq_one_letter_code
_entity_poly.pdbx_strand_id
1 'polypeptide(L)'
;MGLDSVELVIRVEKYFDIAIPDKEAAEIVTVQDFADCVYTKVTLNKGDTEKIIIGIVSESSGIPVGEIKLEHRICYDLGID
;
A
#
# COMPACT_ATOMS: atom_id res chain seq x y z
N MET A 1 5.14 1.34 -13.05
CA MET A 1 5.47 0.53 -11.88
C MET A 1 6.78 -0.13 -12.18
N GLY A 2 7.85 0.29 -11.51
CA GLY A 2 9.04 -0.52 -11.39
C GLY A 2 8.83 -1.63 -10.37
N LEU A 3 9.91 -2.34 -10.07
CA LEU A 3 9.88 -3.62 -9.36
C LEU A 3 9.42 -3.43 -7.90
N ASP A 4 9.79 -2.32 -7.28
CA ASP A 4 9.52 -2.02 -5.88
C ASP A 4 8.01 -1.81 -5.64
N SER A 5 7.31 -1.18 -6.59
CA SER A 5 5.86 -1.00 -6.55
C SER A 5 5.12 -2.33 -6.56
N VAL A 6 5.56 -3.26 -7.42
CA VAL A 6 4.97 -4.58 -7.58
C VAL A 6 5.25 -5.44 -6.35
N GLU A 7 6.46 -5.38 -5.79
CA GLU A 7 6.79 -6.11 -4.56
C GLU A 7 5.87 -5.69 -3.40
N LEU A 8 5.60 -4.39 -3.28
CA LEU A 8 4.74 -3.84 -2.24
C LEU A 8 3.30 -4.38 -2.35
N VAL A 9 2.74 -4.41 -3.56
CA VAL A 9 1.43 -5.03 -3.83
C VAL A 9 1.42 -6.51 -3.44
N ILE A 10 2.44 -7.26 -3.87
CA ILE A 10 2.55 -8.70 -3.57
C ILE A 10 2.66 -8.95 -2.05
N ARG A 11 3.38 -8.10 -1.31
CA ARG A 11 3.49 -8.21 0.16
C ARG A 11 2.13 -8.02 0.81
N VAL A 12 1.36 -7.03 0.38
CA VAL A 12 0.01 -6.78 0.89
C VAL A 12 -0.93 -7.93 0.54
N GLU A 13 -0.93 -8.38 -0.71
CA GLU A 13 -1.73 -9.53 -1.15
C GLU A 13 -1.46 -10.76 -0.28
N LYS A 14 -0.19 -11.08 -0.02
CA LYS A 14 0.18 -12.20 0.86
C LYS A 14 -0.18 -11.98 2.32
N TYR A 15 -0.11 -10.74 2.81
CA TYR A 15 -0.42 -10.43 4.21
C TYR A 15 -1.92 -10.59 4.50
N PHE A 16 -2.75 -10.11 3.57
CA PHE A 16 -4.21 -10.13 3.71
C PHE A 16 -4.87 -11.35 3.06
N ASP A 17 -4.09 -12.20 2.38
CA ASP A 17 -4.57 -13.34 1.60
C ASP A 17 -5.64 -12.91 0.57
N ILE A 18 -5.36 -11.81 -0.14
CA ILE A 18 -6.23 -11.24 -1.17
C ILE A 18 -5.53 -11.24 -2.54
N ALA A 19 -6.33 -11.09 -3.59
CA ALA A 19 -5.84 -10.85 -4.95
C ALA A 19 -6.26 -9.46 -5.42
N ILE A 20 -5.28 -8.61 -5.72
CA ILE A 20 -5.48 -7.28 -6.27
C ILE A 20 -5.17 -7.37 -7.77
N PRO A 21 -6.17 -7.20 -8.65
CA PRO A 21 -5.92 -7.22 -10.09
C PRO A 21 -5.03 -6.04 -10.48
N ASP A 22 -4.20 -6.23 -11.51
CA ASP A 22 -3.27 -5.22 -12.02
C ASP A 22 -3.94 -3.88 -12.33
N LYS A 23 -5.21 -3.93 -12.74
CA LYS A 23 -6.02 -2.74 -12.99
C LYS A 23 -6.24 -1.92 -11.72
N GLU A 24 -6.65 -2.54 -10.61
CA GLU A 24 -6.82 -1.84 -9.34
C GLU A 24 -5.45 -1.37 -8.81
N ALA A 25 -4.42 -2.22 -8.90
CA ALA A 25 -3.05 -1.86 -8.57
C ALA A 25 -2.54 -0.63 -9.35
N ALA A 26 -2.97 -0.46 -10.61
CA ALA A 26 -2.64 0.69 -11.44
C ALA A 26 -3.39 1.97 -11.08
N GLU A 27 -4.55 1.86 -10.47
CA GLU A 27 -5.31 3.00 -9.95
C GLU A 27 -4.76 3.47 -8.59
N ILE A 28 -4.05 2.60 -7.88
CA ILE A 28 -3.41 2.91 -6.60
C ILE A 28 -2.24 3.88 -6.81
N VAL A 29 -2.46 5.14 -6.46
CA VAL A 29 -1.44 6.20 -6.53
C VAL A 29 -0.93 6.60 -5.13
N THR A 30 -1.81 6.61 -4.13
CA THR A 30 -1.49 7.04 -2.76
C THR A 30 -1.64 5.91 -1.75
N VAL A 31 -1.03 6.09 -0.58
CA VAL A 31 -1.18 5.14 0.54
C VAL A 31 -2.65 4.98 0.94
N GLN A 32 -3.43 6.06 0.88
CA GLN A 32 -4.86 6.02 1.14
C GLN A 32 -5.62 5.15 0.12
N ASP A 33 -5.31 5.33 -1.17
CA ASP A 33 -5.95 4.58 -2.26
C ASP A 33 -5.69 3.08 -2.08
N PHE A 34 -4.45 2.75 -1.70
CA PHE A 34 -4.05 1.39 -1.43
C PHE A 34 -4.79 0.78 -0.25
N ALA A 35 -4.90 1.52 0.87
CA ALA A 35 -5.65 1.07 2.04
C ALA A 35 -7.15 0.91 1.73
N ASP A 36 -7.74 1.78 0.91
CA ASP A 36 -9.15 1.68 0.53
C ASP A 36 -9.40 0.48 -0.40
N CYS A 37 -8.49 0.23 -1.34
CA CYS A 37 -8.54 -0.94 -2.21
C CYS A 37 -8.44 -2.24 -1.41
N VAL A 38 -7.57 -2.30 -0.40
CA VAL A 38 -7.51 -3.47 0.50
C VAL A 38 -8.77 -3.58 1.34
N TYR A 39 -9.25 -2.46 1.91
CA TYR A 39 -10.45 -2.39 2.73
C TYR A 39 -11.70 -2.90 2.01
N THR A 40 -11.82 -2.71 0.69
CA THR A 40 -12.95 -3.27 -0.08
C THR A 40 -12.89 -4.80 -0.19
N LYS A 41 -11.70 -5.40 -0.08
CA LYS A 41 -11.47 -6.85 -0.15
C LYS A 41 -11.48 -7.53 1.22
N VAL A 42 -11.10 -6.82 2.29
CA VAL A 42 -10.98 -7.37 3.65
C VAL A 42 -12.08 -6.87 4.58
N THR A 43 -12.58 -7.71 5.48
CA THR A 43 -13.55 -7.28 6.53
C THR A 43 -12.83 -6.75 7.78
N LEU A 44 -11.91 -5.80 7.59
CA LEU A 44 -11.15 -5.15 8.69
C LEU A 44 -11.57 -3.68 8.80
N ASN A 45 -11.28 -3.02 9.92
CA ASN A 45 -11.53 -1.57 10.02
C ASN A 45 -10.55 -0.80 9.13
N LYS A 46 -10.98 0.38 8.66
CA LYS A 46 -10.08 1.31 7.95
C LYS A 46 -8.81 1.60 8.75
N GLY A 47 -8.96 1.97 10.03
CA GLY A 47 -7.82 2.33 10.88
C GLY A 47 -6.81 1.21 11.14
N ASP A 48 -7.24 -0.05 11.14
CA ASP A 48 -6.32 -1.19 11.27
C ASP A 48 -5.58 -1.44 9.95
N THR A 49 -6.31 -1.41 8.84
CA THR A 49 -5.76 -1.57 7.48
C THR A 49 -4.74 -0.50 7.18
N GLU A 50 -5.06 0.77 7.44
CA GLU A 50 -4.16 1.92 7.23
C GLU A 50 -2.83 1.73 7.96
N LYS A 51 -2.86 1.31 9.22
CA LYS A 51 -1.63 1.07 10.00
C LYS A 51 -0.77 -0.05 9.43
N ILE A 52 -1.40 -1.14 8.99
CA ILE A 52 -0.70 -2.28 8.39
C ILE A 52 -0.04 -1.85 7.09
N ILE A 53 -0.79 -1.15 6.22
CA ILE A 53 -0.28 -0.65 4.94
C ILE A 53 0.88 0.31 5.17
N ILE A 54 0.73 1.27 6.09
CA ILE A 54 1.80 2.21 6.45
C ILE A 54 3.04 1.44 6.96
N GLY A 55 2.86 0.37 7.73
CA GLY A 55 3.97 -0.48 8.18
C GLY A 55 4.70 -1.19 7.03
N ILE A 56 3.96 -1.77 6.08
CA ILE A 56 4.53 -2.45 4.91
C ILE A 56 5.25 -1.46 4.01
N VAL A 57 4.62 -0.31 3.75
CA VAL A 57 5.20 0.79 2.97
C VAL A 57 6.45 1.35 3.66
N SER A 58 6.45 1.48 4.98
CA SER A 58 7.59 1.90 5.78
C SER A 58 8.79 0.96 5.61
N GLU A 59 8.53 -0.34 5.59
CA GLU A 59 9.57 -1.34 5.40
C GLU A 59 10.13 -1.33 3.97
N SER A 60 9.27 -1.16 2.96
CA SER A 60 9.68 -1.06 1.55
C SER A 60 10.42 0.24 1.22
N SER A 61 9.96 1.38 1.74
CA SER A 61 10.58 2.69 1.47
C SER A 61 11.76 3.01 2.39
N GLY A 62 11.88 2.31 3.52
CA GLY A 62 12.85 2.63 4.57
C GLY A 62 12.51 3.90 5.37
N ILE A 63 11.34 4.50 5.14
CA ILE A 63 10.87 5.71 5.82
C ILE A 63 10.07 5.30 7.06
N PRO A 64 10.27 5.89 8.24
CA PRO A 64 9.51 5.54 9.43
C PRO A 64 8.02 5.85 9.29
N VAL A 65 7.16 4.98 9.85
CA VAL A 65 5.68 5.10 9.83
C VAL A 65 5.12 6.46 10.27
N GLY A 66 5.87 7.22 11.08
CA GLY A 66 5.46 8.56 11.53
C GLY A 66 5.60 9.66 10.49
N GLU A 67 6.42 9.45 9.45
CA GLU A 67 6.59 10.40 8.34
C GLU A 67 5.70 10.08 7.13
N ILE A 68 5.15 8.87 7.09
CA ILE A 68 4.28 8.43 5.99
C ILE A 68 2.86 8.95 6.23
N LYS A 69 2.37 9.74 5.28
CA LYS A 69 0.99 10.23 5.28
C LYS A 69 0.17 9.48 4.24
N LEU A 70 -1.13 9.40 4.49
CA LEU A 70 -2.11 8.78 3.58
C LEU A 70 -2.15 9.47 2.21
N GLU A 71 -1.89 10.78 2.19
CA GLU A 71 -1.79 11.61 0.97
C GLU A 71 -0.49 11.40 0.18
N HIS A 72 0.52 10.74 0.75
CA HIS A 72 1.77 10.50 0.04
C HIS A 72 1.56 9.51 -1.11
N ARG A 73 2.21 9.84 -2.23
CA ARG A 73 2.17 9.02 -3.44
C ARG A 73 3.23 7.94 -3.37
N ILE A 74 2.84 6.69 -3.57
CA ILE A 74 3.74 5.53 -3.42
C ILE A 74 4.92 5.65 -4.37
N CYS A 75 4.69 5.88 -5.67
CA CYS A 75 5.80 6.04 -6.61
C CYS A 75 6.56 7.36 -6.52
N TYR A 76 5.86 8.47 -6.26
CA TYR A 76 6.47 9.80 -6.39
C TYR A 76 7.07 10.36 -5.11
N ASP A 77 6.46 10.05 -3.97
CA ASP A 77 6.79 10.67 -2.68
C ASP A 77 7.70 9.76 -1.85
N LEU A 78 7.44 8.45 -1.92
CA LEU A 78 8.18 7.44 -1.17
C LEU A 78 9.35 6.84 -1.98
N GLY A 79 9.51 7.24 -3.24
CA GLY A 79 10.61 6.80 -4.10
C GLY A 79 10.54 5.32 -4.50
N ILE A 80 9.36 4.71 -4.41
CA ILE A 80 9.09 3.33 -4.82
C ILE A 80 8.88 3.35 -6.35
N ASP A 81 9.94 3.27 -7.17
CA ASP A 81 9.79 3.05 -8.63
C ASP A 81 9.65 1.56 -8.92
#